data_AF-A0A2N2JR41-F1
#
_entry.id   AF-A0A2N2JR41-F1
#
_cell.length_a   1.000
_cell.length_b   1.000
_cell.length_c   1.000
_cell.angle_alpha   90.00
_cell.angle_beta   90.00
_cell.angle_gamma   90.00
#
_symmetry.space_group_name_H-M   'P 1'
#
loop_
_entity.id
_entity.type
_entity.pdbx_description
1 polymer ?
#
loop_
_entity_poly.entity_id
_entity_poly.type
_entity_poly.pdbx_seq_one_letter_code
_entity_poly.pdbx_strand_id
1 'polypeptide(L)'
;MRVAVVHTAGAPCGCAEAVAKGLHALGHDVVFVDSAEIELKVGEISRSCDLVIDHTDTFRGTGLLRPFVRGLLEAHGARIVGSDAGACFRADDKIAAKTCLASAGIAVPPGVAVTSKKQK
;
A
#
# COMPACT_ATOMS: atom_id res chain seq x y z
N MET A 1 13.06 -8.03 15.61
CA MET A 1 11.66 -7.66 15.40
C MET A 1 11.06 -8.63 14.41
N ARG A 2 9.77 -8.93 14.54
CA ARG A 2 9.00 -9.67 13.55
C ARG A 2 8.31 -8.68 12.63
N VAL A 3 8.68 -8.68 11.35
CA VAL A 3 8.21 -7.70 10.36
C VAL A 3 7.39 -8.41 9.30
N ALA A 4 6.15 -7.97 9.08
CA ALA A 4 5.35 -8.45 7.96
C ALA A 4 5.67 -7.65 6.70
N VAL A 5 5.90 -8.36 5.59
CA VAL A 5 6.02 -7.77 4.25
C VAL A 5 4.79 -8.23 3.46
N VAL A 6 3.84 -7.33 3.29
CA VAL A 6 2.64 -7.57 2.49
C VAL A 6 2.96 -7.23 1.04
N HIS A 7 2.69 -8.12 0.10
CA HIS A 7 3.02 -7.91 -1.30
C HIS A 7 2.03 -8.60 -2.22
N THR A 8 2.00 -8.21 -3.50
CA THR A 8 1.28 -8.97 -4.52
C THR A 8 2.11 -10.17 -4.94
N ALA A 9 1.58 -11.39 -4.79
CA ALA A 9 2.27 -12.59 -5.24
C ALA A 9 2.53 -12.55 -6.76
N GLY A 10 3.74 -12.93 -7.17
CA GLY A 10 4.14 -12.93 -8.58
C GLY A 10 4.42 -11.55 -9.18
N ALA A 11 4.47 -10.48 -8.39
CA ALA A 11 4.89 -9.16 -8.85
C ALA A 11 6.34 -9.21 -9.42
N PRO A 12 6.60 -8.64 -10.61
CA PRO A 12 7.91 -8.77 -11.28
C PRO A 12 8.99 -7.86 -10.68
N CYS A 13 8.64 -6.95 -9.76
CA CYS A 13 9.54 -5.91 -9.26
C CYS A 13 10.61 -6.43 -8.29
N GLY A 14 10.39 -7.57 -7.64
CA GLY A 14 11.33 -8.17 -6.67
C GLY A 14 11.53 -7.34 -5.40
N CYS A 15 10.70 -6.33 -5.17
CA CYS A 15 10.87 -5.38 -4.08
C CYS A 15 10.66 -6.02 -2.71
N ALA A 16 9.68 -6.92 -2.59
CA ALA A 16 9.38 -7.61 -1.33
C ALA A 16 10.57 -8.47 -0.88
N GLU A 17 11.20 -9.18 -1.81
CA GLU A 17 12.40 -10.00 -1.61
C GLU A 17 13.62 -9.14 -1.24
N ALA A 18 13.79 -8.00 -1.92
CA ALA A 18 14.88 -7.07 -1.61
C ALA A 18 14.74 -6.50 -0.18
N VAL A 19 13.53 -6.10 0.21
CA VAL A 19 13.22 -5.64 1.57
C VAL A 19 13.49 -6.76 2.58
N ALA A 20 12.99 -7.97 2.34
CA ALA A 20 13.20 -9.11 3.22
C ALA A 20 14.68 -9.46 3.38
N LYS A 21 15.48 -9.40 2.31
CA LYS A 21 16.92 -9.61 2.36
C LYS A 21 17.62 -8.57 3.24
N GLY A 22 17.24 -7.31 3.11
CA GLY A 22 17.75 -6.23 3.96
C GLY A 22 17.40 -6.44 5.44
N LEU A 23 16.15 -6.78 5.74
CA LEU A 23 15.68 -7.05 7.10
C LEU A 23 16.38 -8.24 7.73
N HIS A 24 16.57 -9.34 6.99
CA HIS A 24 17.33 -10.50 7.48
C HIS A 24 18.79 -10.14 7.77
N ALA A 25 19.44 -9.34 6.92
CA ALA A 25 20.81 -8.89 7.15
C ALA A 25 20.96 -8.06 8.43
N LEU A 26 19.88 -7.42 8.88
CA LEU A 26 19.81 -6.65 10.13
C LEU A 26 19.36 -7.49 11.34
N GLY A 27 19.16 -8.81 11.18
CA GLY A 27 18.72 -9.70 12.25
C GLY A 27 17.24 -9.57 12.61
N HIS A 28 16.38 -9.29 11.64
CA HIS A 28 14.93 -9.27 11.82
C HIS A 28 14.28 -10.52 11.20
N ASP A 29 13.19 -10.99 11.83
CA ASP A 29 12.38 -12.08 11.32
C ASP A 29 11.35 -11.52 10.33
N VAL A 30 11.29 -12.09 9.13
CA VAL A 30 10.40 -11.62 8.08
C VAL A 30 9.28 -12.62 7.82
N VAL A 31 8.04 -12.12 7.76
CA VAL A 31 6.86 -12.88 7.36
C VAL A 31 6.34 -12.30 6.05
N PHE A 32 6.36 -13.10 4.98
CA PHE A 32 5.69 -12.73 3.74
C PHE A 32 4.19 -12.99 3.84
N VAL A 33 3.41 -12.05 3.34
CA VAL A 33 1.96 -12.15 3.25
C VAL A 33 1.52 -11.71 1.87
N ASP A 34 0.80 -12.57 1.16
CA ASP A 34 0.15 -12.15 -0.07
C ASP A 34 -0.99 -11.18 0.27
N SER A 35 -0.99 -10.03 -0.38
CA SER A 35 -2.06 -9.04 -0.37
C SER A 35 -3.44 -9.67 -0.63
N ALA A 36 -3.53 -10.72 -1.45
CA ALA A 36 -4.78 -11.43 -1.71
C ALA A 36 -5.36 -12.14 -0.46
N GLU A 37 -4.52 -12.49 0.50
CA GLU A 37 -4.90 -13.16 1.76
C GLU A 37 -5.09 -12.18 2.93
N ILE A 38 -4.94 -10.87 2.69
CA ILE A 38 -4.85 -9.90 3.79
C ILE A 38 -6.10 -9.90 4.68
N GLU A 39 -7.29 -10.09 4.11
CA GLU A 39 -8.55 -10.12 4.86
C GLU A 39 -8.57 -11.24 5.91
N LEU A 40 -7.85 -12.34 5.66
CA LEU A 40 -7.73 -13.48 6.59
C LEU A 40 -6.57 -13.30 7.57
N LYS A 41 -5.50 -12.63 7.16
CA LYS A 41 -4.23 -12.54 7.90
C LYS A 41 -4.08 -11.28 8.76
N VAL A 42 -4.85 -10.23 8.49
CA VAL A 42 -4.68 -8.91 9.11
C VAL A 42 -4.73 -8.94 10.64
N GLY A 43 -5.61 -9.75 11.23
CA GLY A 43 -5.70 -9.89 12.69
C GLY A 43 -4.49 -10.60 13.31
N GLU A 44 -3.91 -11.58 12.62
CA GLU A 44 -2.67 -12.25 13.05
C GLU A 44 -1.48 -11.30 12.95
N ILE A 45 -1.35 -10.61 11.82
CA ILE A 45 -0.26 -9.66 11.54
C ILE A 45 -0.24 -8.55 12.59
N SER A 46 -1.40 -7.93 12.83
CA SER A 46 -1.50 -6.77 13.74
C SER A 46 -1.16 -7.12 15.20
N ARG A 47 -1.33 -8.39 15.59
CA ARG A 47 -1.00 -8.87 16.94
C ARG A 47 0.42 -9.40 17.08
N SER A 48 0.95 -10.03 16.04
CA SER A 48 2.20 -10.80 16.12
C SER A 48 3.41 -10.06 15.54
N CYS A 49 3.20 -9.05 14.69
CA CYS A 49 4.28 -8.32 14.05
C CYS A 49 4.48 -6.95 14.69
N ASP A 50 5.74 -6.57 14.88
CA ASP A 50 6.12 -5.27 15.45
C ASP A 50 5.94 -4.13 14.44
N LEU A 51 6.02 -4.47 13.15
CA LEU A 51 6.00 -3.54 12.01
C LEU A 51 5.48 -4.23 10.76
N VAL A 52 4.81 -3.46 9.90
CA VAL A 52 4.32 -3.90 8.58
C VAL A 52 4.89 -3.00 7.49
N ILE A 53 5.47 -3.63 6.47
CA ILE A 53 5.83 -2.99 5.20
C ILE A 53 4.82 -3.49 4.17
N ASP A 54 3.88 -2.63 3.79
CA ASP A 54 2.94 -2.92 2.73
C ASP A 54 3.49 -2.45 1.39
N HIS A 55 3.72 -3.42 0.51
CA HIS A 55 4.22 -3.28 -0.85
C HIS A 55 3.26 -3.92 -1.85
N THR A 56 1.96 -3.75 -1.62
CA THR A 56 0.91 -4.22 -2.52
C THR A 56 0.93 -3.43 -3.84
N ASP A 57 1.13 -4.14 -4.95
CA ASP A 57 1.01 -3.56 -6.29
C ASP A 57 -0.42 -3.61 -6.80
N THR A 58 -1.10 -4.75 -6.56
CA THR A 58 -2.50 -4.98 -6.90
C THR A 58 -3.21 -5.75 -5.80
N PHE A 59 -4.50 -5.47 -5.63
CA PHE A 59 -5.39 -6.25 -4.78
C PHE A 59 -6.62 -6.68 -5.58
N ARG A 60 -6.99 -7.96 -5.53
CA ARG A 60 -8.06 -8.55 -6.36
C ARG A 60 -7.88 -8.27 -7.87
N GLY A 61 -6.64 -8.30 -8.34
CA GLY A 61 -6.30 -8.07 -9.75
C GLY A 61 -6.37 -6.61 -10.20
N THR A 62 -6.58 -5.66 -9.30
CA THR A 62 -6.62 -4.23 -9.63
C THR A 62 -5.66 -3.41 -8.76
N GLY A 63 -4.93 -2.50 -9.40
CA GLY A 63 -4.09 -1.51 -8.71
C GLY A 63 -4.91 -0.44 -7.99
N LEU A 64 -6.18 -0.23 -8.37
CA LEU A 64 -7.04 0.82 -7.77
C LEU A 64 -7.36 0.54 -6.30
N LEU A 65 -7.31 -0.73 -5.90
CA LEU A 65 -7.61 -1.16 -4.53
C LEU A 65 -6.34 -1.38 -3.70
N ARG A 66 -5.15 -1.01 -4.19
CA ARG A 66 -3.93 -1.17 -3.38
C ARG A 66 -4.00 -0.42 -2.03
N PRO A 67 -4.56 0.82 -1.91
CA PRO A 67 -4.61 1.49 -0.62
C PRO A 67 -5.66 0.88 0.33
N PHE A 68 -6.56 0.03 -0.18
CA PHE A 68 -7.54 -0.67 0.65
C PHE A 68 -6.87 -1.68 1.58
N VAL A 69 -5.84 -2.38 1.12
CA VAL A 69 -5.04 -3.31 1.94
C VAL A 69 -4.46 -2.58 3.15
N ARG A 70 -3.94 -1.38 2.93
CA ARG A 70 -3.45 -0.50 4.00
C ARG A 70 -4.55 -0.08 4.97
N GLY A 71 -5.72 0.32 4.45
CA GLY A 71 -6.88 0.66 5.28
C GLY A 71 -7.32 -0.51 6.19
N LEU A 72 -7.27 -1.75 5.68
CA LEU A 72 -7.55 -2.94 6.49
C LEU A 72 -6.52 -3.10 7.62
N LEU A 73 -5.23 -2.98 7.32
CA LEU A 73 -4.16 -3.05 8.30
C LEU A 73 -4.30 -1.96 9.38
N GLU A 74 -4.57 -0.72 8.98
CA GLU A 74 -4.78 0.41 9.91
C GLU A 74 -5.98 0.19 10.81
N ALA A 75 -7.10 -0.29 10.26
CA ALA A 75 -8.31 -0.58 11.02
C ALA A 75 -8.10 -1.67 12.10
N HIS A 76 -7.09 -2.52 11.94
CA HIS A 76 -6.70 -3.55 12.92
C HIS A 76 -5.57 -3.11 13.85
N GLY A 77 -5.11 -1.85 13.75
CA GLY A 77 -4.06 -1.30 14.60
C GLY A 77 -2.65 -1.76 14.23
N ALA A 78 -2.44 -2.26 13.00
CA ALA A 78 -1.11 -2.59 12.51
C ALA A 78 -0.22 -1.33 12.49
N ARG A 79 1.05 -1.49 12.84
CA ARG A 79 2.06 -0.42 12.73
C ARG A 79 2.68 -0.47 11.35
N ILE A 80 2.22 0.39 10.45
CA ILE A 80 2.60 0.34 9.03
C ILE A 80 3.64 1.42 8.73
N VAL A 81 4.65 1.08 7.92
CA VAL A 81 5.62 2.04 7.40
C VAL A 81 4.98 2.87 6.27
N GLY A 82 5.27 4.17 6.28
CA GLY A 82 4.90 5.10 5.20
C GLY A 82 3.62 5.88 5.48
N SER A 83 3.01 6.40 4.40
CA SER A 83 1.78 7.20 4.46
C SER A 83 0.58 6.36 4.90
N ASP A 84 -0.44 7.02 5.44
CA ASP A 84 -1.72 6.38 5.74
C ASP A 84 -2.53 6.03 4.48
N ALA A 85 -3.56 5.20 4.63
CA ALA A 85 -4.41 4.76 3.53
C ALA A 85 -5.08 5.92 2.80
N GLY A 86 -5.53 6.95 3.53
CA GLY A 86 -6.21 8.12 2.96
C GLY A 86 -5.28 8.96 2.07
N ALA A 87 -4.04 9.16 2.50
CA ALA A 87 -2.98 9.81 1.74
C ALA A 87 -2.64 8.98 0.49
N CYS A 88 -2.54 7.65 0.61
CA CYS A 88 -2.31 6.76 -0.53
C CYS A 88 -3.46 6.80 -1.56
N PHE A 89 -4.72 6.74 -1.11
CA PHE A 89 -5.89 6.91 -2.00
C PHE A 89 -5.84 8.23 -2.76
N ARG A 90 -5.51 9.33 -2.07
CA ARG A 90 -5.40 10.65 -2.70
C ARG A 90 -4.23 10.72 -3.67
N ALA A 91 -3.09 10.12 -3.34
CA ALA A 91 -1.90 10.12 -4.20
C ALA A 91 -2.11 9.31 -5.48
N ASP A 92 -2.91 8.24 -5.43
CA ASP A 92 -3.23 7.38 -6.58
C ASP A 92 -4.18 8.07 -7.57
N ASP A 93 -5.09 8.90 -7.07
CA ASP A 93 -5.91 9.78 -7.90
C ASP A 93 -5.11 11.01 -8.33
N LYS A 94 -4.52 10.95 -9.53
CA LYS A 94 -3.74 12.06 -10.10
C LYS A 94 -4.53 13.37 -10.22
N ILE A 95 -5.86 13.33 -10.38
CA ILE A 95 -6.68 14.55 -10.46
C ILE A 95 -6.79 15.15 -9.05
N ALA A 96 -7.13 14.33 -8.06
CA ALA A 96 -7.22 14.76 -6.66
C ALA A 96 -5.87 15.24 -6.11
N ALA A 97 -4.78 14.52 -6.38
CA ALA A 97 -3.43 14.90 -5.98
C ALA A 97 -3.01 16.25 -6.57
N LYS A 98 -3.20 16.45 -7.89
CA LYS A 98 -2.90 17.74 -8.54
C LYS A 98 -3.72 18.89 -7.98
N THR A 99 -5.02 18.65 -7.74
CA THR A 99 -5.90 19.66 -7.15
C THR A 99 -5.45 20.04 -5.75
N CYS A 100 -5.08 19.05 -4.93
CA CYS A 100 -4.55 19.26 -3.59
C CYS A 100 -3.26 20.09 -3.61
N LEU A 101 -2.30 19.74 -4.47
CA LEU A 101 -1.04 20.50 -4.62
C LEU A 101 -1.29 21.94 -5.11
N ALA A 102 -2.12 22.12 -6.15
CA ALA A 102 -2.46 23.43 -6.67
C ALA A 102 -3.15 24.32 -5.62
N SER A 103 -4.07 23.76 -4.84
CA SER A 103 -4.75 24.50 -3.75
C SER A 103 -3.80 24.95 -2.64
N ALA A 104 -2.66 24.27 -2.49
CA ALA A 104 -1.60 24.63 -1.57
C ALA A 104 -0.56 25.60 -2.19
N GLY A 105 -0.79 26.10 -3.40
CA GLY A 105 0.14 26.99 -4.11
C GLY A 105 1.34 26.29 -4.73
N ILE A 106 1.36 24.94 -4.75
CA ILE A 106 2.43 24.17 -5.38
C ILE A 106 2.15 24.07 -6.88
N ALA A 107 3.15 24.42 -7.70
CA ALA A 107 3.03 24.36 -9.14
C ALA A 107 2.75 22.92 -9.62
N VAL A 108 1.70 22.76 -10.44
CA VAL A 108 1.35 21.50 -11.11
C VAL A 108 1.27 21.72 -12.62
N PRO A 109 1.62 20.72 -13.45
CA PRO A 109 1.53 20.86 -14.89
C PRO A 109 0.06 20.98 -15.34
N PRO A 110 -0.23 21.85 -16.34
CA PRO A 110 -1.59 22.00 -16.88
C PRO A 110 -2.08 20.67 -17.47
N GLY A 111 -3.39 20.46 -17.46
CA GLY A 111 -4.00 19.27 -18.03
C GLY A 111 -5.52 19.27 -17.90
N VAL A 112 -6.16 18.35 -18.61
CA VAL A 112 -7.61 18.14 -18.59
C VAL A 112 -7.91 16.72 -18.12
N ALA A 113 -8.91 16.57 -17.25
CA ALA A 113 -9.41 15.27 -16.86
C ALA A 113 -10.35 14.73 -17.95
N VAL A 114 -10.12 13.48 -18.38
CA VAL A 114 -11.01 12.78 -19.30
C VAL A 114 -11.64 11.61 -18.53
N THR A 115 -12.97 11.61 -18.45
CA THR A 115 -13.73 10.56 -17.76
C THR A 115 -14.53 9.77 -18.77
N SER A 116 -14.65 8.45 -18.59
CA SER A 116 -15.64 7.67 -19.33
C SER A 116 -17.05 8.10 -18.91
N LYS A 117 -18.02 8.10 -19.84
CA LYS A 117 -19.44 8.22 -19.46
C LYS A 117 -19.76 7.05 -18.54
N LYS A 118 -20.26 7.32 -17.32
CA LYS A 118 -20.76 6.29 -16.39
C LYS A 118 -21.63 5.29 -17.16
N GLN A 119 -21.27 4.00 -17.15
CA GLN A 119 -22.29 2.97 -17.27
C GLN A 119 -23.18 3.13 -16.04
N LYS A 120 -24.48 3.40 -16.29
CA LYS A 120 -25.50 3.51 -15.25
C LYS A 120 -25.60 2.22 -14.46
#